data_AF-A0A233SRN9-F1
#
_entry.id   AF-A0A233SRN9-F1
#
_cell.length_a   1.000
_cell.length_b   1.000
_cell.length_c   1.000
_cell.angle_alpha   90.00
_cell.angle_beta   90.00
_cell.angle_gamma   90.00
#
_symmetry.space_group_name_H-M   'P 1'
#
loop_
_entity.id
_entity.type
_entity.pdbx_description
1 polymer ?
#
loop_
_entity_poly.entity_id
_entity_poly.type
_entity_poly.pdbx_seq_one_letter_code
_entity_poly.pdbx_strand_id
1 'polypeptide(L)'
;MHRAARWTAPSRRSVATSKVLGYLESRKNLTGGALGLVGLVLTFTGVAGPYWPVVVAGLYGAGALIAPPERPAPPAFPDPSAQLDAVREDFGKLGGYLTGVDLPPGPAARLTELTDLLAALLEPGWVAAALARDPEGVHALSRAVRQDVPEAVDAFVRTRWWTRLTPGTEPPEVHLERQLSLLREEAERLASALREAEARRQETHTRYLEDRQQ
;
A
#
# COMPACT_ATOMS: atom_id res chain seq x y z
N MET A 1 -3.84 36.02 15.62
CA MET A 1 -3.38 35.41 16.88
C MET A 1 -2.78 34.04 16.57
N HIS A 2 -1.45 33.92 16.49
CA HIS A 2 -0.76 32.66 16.20
C HIS A 2 -0.42 31.92 17.50
N ARG A 3 -0.89 30.68 17.67
CA ARG A 3 -0.42 29.76 18.71
C ARG A 3 0.88 29.12 18.26
N ALA A 4 1.97 29.41 18.97
CA ALA A 4 3.24 28.71 18.81
C ALA A 4 3.14 27.28 19.39
N ALA A 5 3.47 26.28 18.56
CA ALA A 5 3.62 24.89 18.98
C ALA A 5 4.88 24.74 19.85
N ARG A 6 4.68 24.34 21.10
CA ARG A 6 5.75 24.15 22.09
C ARG A 6 6.38 22.76 21.85
N TRP A 7 7.53 22.71 21.17
CA TRP A 7 8.31 21.48 21.03
C TRP A 7 8.88 21.06 22.40
N THR A 8 8.32 20.01 23.00
CA THR A 8 8.92 19.34 24.16
C THR A 8 10.04 18.45 23.67
N ALA A 9 11.30 18.84 23.90
CA ALA A 9 12.45 17.98 23.65
C ALA A 9 12.33 16.71 24.51
N PRO A 10 12.58 15.50 23.96
CA PRO A 10 12.53 14.29 24.74
C PRO A 10 13.56 14.36 25.87
N SER A 11 13.11 14.03 27.09
CA SER A 11 13.98 14.03 28.27
C SER A 11 15.20 13.13 28.05
N ARG A 12 16.40 13.59 28.41
CA ARG A 12 17.65 12.81 28.22
C ARG A 12 17.59 11.40 28.83
N ARG A 13 16.73 11.17 29.84
CA ARG A 13 16.51 9.86 30.47
C ARG A 13 15.80 8.88 29.54
N SER A 14 14.78 9.28 28.77
CA SER A 14 14.03 8.36 27.91
C SER A 14 14.86 7.82 26.75
N VAL A 15 15.75 8.66 26.20
CA VAL A 15 16.68 8.29 25.12
C VAL A 15 17.77 7.33 25.62
N ALA A 16 18.23 7.49 26.86
CA ALA A 16 19.19 6.57 27.47
C ALA A 16 18.55 5.20 27.73
N THR A 17 17.34 5.18 28.29
CA THR A 17 16.60 3.93 28.54
C THR A 17 16.26 3.19 27.25
N SER A 18 15.87 3.91 26.18
CA SER A 18 15.58 3.28 24.88
C SER A 18 16.84 2.69 24.21
N LYS A 19 17.99 3.34 24.35
CA LYS A 19 19.27 2.83 23.86
C LYS A 19 19.75 1.61 24.64
N VAL A 20 19.54 1.58 25.96
CA VAL A 20 19.87 0.43 26.81
C VAL A 20 18.96 -0.76 26.50
N LEU A 21 17.65 -0.54 26.36
CA LEU A 21 16.70 -1.57 25.92
C LEU A 21 17.05 -2.10 24.51
N GLY A 22 17.34 -1.21 23.56
CA GLY A 22 17.75 -1.61 22.22
C GLY A 22 19.08 -2.39 22.19
N TYR A 23 20.02 -2.08 23.08
CA TYR A 23 21.25 -2.88 23.24
C TYR A 23 20.98 -4.24 23.87
N LEU A 24 20.06 -4.31 24.85
CA LEU A 24 19.70 -5.58 25.49
C LEU A 24 19.01 -6.54 24.52
N GLU A 25 18.18 -6.04 23.60
CA GLU A 25 17.50 -6.80 22.54
C GLU A 25 18.38 -7.02 21.30
N SER A 26 19.55 -6.38 21.21
CA SER A 26 20.47 -6.53 20.08
C SER A 26 20.97 -7.97 19.98
N ARG A 27 21.05 -8.48 18.74
CA ARG A 27 21.62 -9.80 18.46
C ARG A 27 23.06 -9.93 18.98
N LYS A 28 23.78 -8.81 19.11
CA LYS A 28 25.14 -8.75 19.68
C LYS A 28 25.18 -9.10 21.16
N ASN A 29 24.21 -8.63 21.95
CA ASN A 29 24.09 -8.96 23.36
C ASN A 29 23.63 -10.41 23.57
N LEU A 30 22.73 -10.91 22.71
CA LEU A 30 22.28 -12.30 22.76
C LEU A 30 23.41 -13.29 22.42
N THR A 31 24.17 -13.04 21.35
CA THR A 31 25.32 -13.88 20.97
C THR A 31 26.46 -13.76 21.99
N GLY A 32 26.76 -12.54 22.46
CA GLY A 32 27.73 -12.31 23.54
C GLY A 32 27.32 -13.03 24.84
N GLY A 33 26.06 -12.97 25.23
CA GLY A 33 25.50 -13.65 26.40
C GLY A 33 25.56 -15.17 26.29
N ALA A 34 25.22 -15.74 25.13
CA ALA A 34 25.30 -17.19 24.89
C ALA A 34 26.75 -17.71 25.00
N LEU A 35 27.72 -16.99 24.44
CA LEU A 35 29.15 -17.33 24.56
C LEU A 35 29.71 -17.07 25.96
N GLY A 36 29.22 -16.03 26.65
CA GLY A 36 29.52 -15.77 28.06
C GLY A 36 29.06 -16.91 28.97
N LEU A 37 27.90 -17.52 28.70
CA LEU A 37 27.41 -18.71 29.40
C LEU A 37 28.31 -19.94 29.16
N VAL A 38 28.82 -20.12 27.94
CA VAL A 38 29.81 -21.18 27.65
C VAL A 38 31.09 -20.98 28.45
N GLY A 39 31.56 -19.72 28.57
CA GLY A 39 32.68 -19.36 29.44
C GLY A 39 32.43 -19.69 30.91
N LEU A 40 31.20 -19.49 31.39
CA LEU A 40 30.81 -19.84 32.75
C LEU A 40 30.81 -21.36 32.98
N VAL A 41 30.32 -22.16 32.02
CA VAL A 41 30.37 -23.63 32.08
C VAL A 41 31.81 -24.15 32.13
N LEU A 42 32.71 -23.58 31.31
CA LEU A 42 34.15 -23.88 31.36
C LEU A 42 34.81 -23.53 32.70
N THR A 43 34.24 -22.57 33.41
CA THR A 43 34.70 -22.20 34.75
C THR A 43 34.33 -23.28 35.77
N PHE A 44 33.08 -23.76 35.72
CA PHE A 44 32.58 -24.79 36.64
C PHE A 44 33.19 -26.17 36.41
N THR A 45 33.73 -26.45 35.22
CA THR A 45 34.50 -27.68 34.94
C THR A 45 35.97 -27.60 35.39
N GLY A 46 36.39 -26.50 36.01
CA GLY A 46 37.73 -26.33 36.60
C GLY A 46 38.82 -25.92 35.62
N VAL A 47 38.48 -25.68 34.34
CA VAL A 47 39.45 -25.39 33.27
C VAL A 47 39.99 -23.95 33.35
N ALA A 48 39.20 -22.99 33.84
CA ALA A 48 39.58 -21.56 33.83
C ALA A 48 40.32 -21.07 35.10
N GLY A 49 40.23 -21.79 36.22
CA GLY A 49 40.87 -21.40 37.48
C GLY A 49 40.53 -19.96 37.96
N PRO A 50 41.43 -19.26 38.67
CA PRO A 50 41.20 -17.90 39.18
C PRO A 50 40.96 -16.83 38.10
N TYR A 51 41.32 -17.11 36.84
CA TYR A 51 41.25 -16.17 35.72
C TYR A 51 39.90 -16.16 34.99
N TRP A 52 38.90 -16.86 35.53
CA TRP A 52 37.57 -16.98 34.95
C TRP A 52 36.88 -15.66 34.57
N PRO A 53 37.03 -14.53 35.30
CA PRO A 53 36.37 -13.29 34.90
C PRO A 53 36.90 -12.77 33.56
N VAL A 54 38.18 -12.99 33.28
CA VAL A 54 38.83 -12.57 32.03
C VAL A 54 38.38 -13.45 30.86
N VAL A 55 38.22 -14.76 31.08
CA VAL A 55 37.73 -15.70 30.08
C VAL A 55 36.29 -15.39 29.68
N VAL A 56 35.42 -15.12 30.66
CA VAL A 56 34.02 -14.75 30.41
C VAL A 56 33.93 -13.41 29.67
N ALA A 57 34.68 -12.39 30.10
CA ALA A 57 34.70 -11.09 29.43
C ALA A 57 35.24 -11.20 27.98
N GLY A 58 36.27 -12.02 27.77
CA GLY A 58 36.85 -12.27 26.45
C GLY A 58 35.89 -12.99 25.50
N LEU A 59 35.20 -14.04 25.97
CA LEU A 59 34.22 -14.79 25.18
C LEU A 59 32.97 -13.96 24.88
N TYR A 60 32.50 -13.16 25.84
CA TYR A 60 31.40 -12.21 25.63
C TYR A 60 31.78 -11.17 24.56
N GLY A 61 32.97 -10.58 24.67
CA GLY A 61 33.49 -9.60 23.72
C GLY A 61 33.69 -10.19 22.32
N ALA A 62 34.26 -11.39 22.21
CA ALA A 62 34.43 -12.10 20.95
C ALA A 62 33.07 -12.45 20.32
N GLY A 63 32.11 -12.90 21.12
CA GLY A 63 30.74 -13.19 20.66
C GLY A 63 30.01 -11.94 20.16
N ALA A 64 30.19 -10.81 20.83
CA ALA A 64 29.62 -9.53 20.41
C ALA A 64 30.23 -8.99 19.10
N LEU A 65 31.50 -9.31 18.81
CA LEU A 65 32.20 -8.93 17.58
C LEU A 65 31.87 -9.85 16.39
N ILE A 66 31.65 -11.14 16.64
CA ILE A 66 31.26 -12.13 15.61
C ILE A 66 29.77 -12.00 15.25
N ALA A 67 28.96 -11.44 16.16
CA ALA A 67 27.54 -11.25 15.96
C ALA A 67 27.26 -10.50 14.63
N PRO A 68 26.41 -11.07 13.75
CA PRO A 68 26.09 -10.48 12.46
C PRO A 68 25.64 -9.03 12.62
N PRO A 69 26.14 -8.10 11.78
CA PRO A 69 25.71 -6.71 11.85
C PRO A 69 24.21 -6.62 11.63
N GLU A 70 23.55 -5.79 12.46
CA GLU A 70 22.13 -5.49 12.30
C GLU A 70 21.93 -4.83 10.94
N ARG A 71 21.23 -5.53 10.05
CA ARG A 71 20.86 -4.97 8.75
C ARG A 71 19.75 -3.96 9.00
N PRO A 72 19.82 -2.75 8.40
CA PRO A 72 18.70 -1.83 8.43
C PRO A 72 17.45 -2.53 7.91
N ALA A 73 16.32 -2.31 8.56
CA ALA A 73 15.04 -2.84 8.06
C ALA A 73 14.82 -2.30 6.63
N PRO A 74 14.39 -3.15 5.69
CA PRO A 74 14.04 -2.68 4.36
C PRO A 74 12.95 -1.60 4.45
N PRO A 75 12.95 -0.61 3.53
CA PRO A 75 11.92 0.41 3.50
C PRO A 75 10.53 -0.23 3.38
N ALA A 76 9.56 0.29 4.14
CA ALA A 76 8.18 -0.17 4.07
C ALA A 76 7.56 0.34 2.76
N PHE A 77 7.38 -0.56 1.80
CA PHE A 77 6.58 -0.27 0.62
C PHE A 77 5.09 -0.40 0.98
N PRO A 78 4.21 0.46 0.44
CA PRO A 78 2.79 0.35 0.69
C PRO A 78 2.29 -1.02 0.23
N ASP A 79 1.67 -1.76 1.16
CA ASP A 79 0.93 -2.96 0.82
C ASP A 79 -0.14 -2.63 -0.25
N PRO A 80 -0.41 -3.52 -1.21
CA PRO A 80 -1.41 -3.25 -2.23
C PRO A 80 -2.79 -2.81 -1.72
N SER A 81 -3.21 -3.25 -0.52
CA SER A 81 -4.46 -2.75 0.08
C SER A 81 -4.39 -1.25 0.42
N ALA A 82 -3.24 -0.77 0.91
CA ALA A 82 -3.03 0.64 1.20
C ALA A 82 -3.08 1.51 -0.07
N GLN A 83 -2.69 0.95 -1.22
CA GLN A 83 -2.81 1.64 -2.51
C GLN A 83 -4.28 1.75 -2.93
N LEU A 84 -5.06 0.68 -2.76
CA LEU A 84 -6.49 0.68 -3.10
C LEU A 84 -7.30 1.62 -2.19
N ASP A 85 -6.95 1.70 -0.91
CA ASP A 85 -7.56 2.66 0.02
C ASP A 85 -7.31 4.11 -0.40
N ALA A 86 -6.10 4.42 -0.86
CA ALA A 86 -5.78 5.74 -1.41
C ALA A 86 -6.61 6.04 -2.68
N VAL A 87 -6.82 5.06 -3.56
CA VAL A 87 -7.68 5.22 -4.73
C VAL A 87 -9.13 5.46 -4.31
N ARG A 88 -9.63 4.79 -3.26
CA ARG A 88 -10.99 5.02 -2.73
C ARG A 88 -11.14 6.44 -2.17
N GLU A 89 -10.15 6.93 -1.45
CA GLU A 89 -10.14 8.31 -0.97
C GLU A 89 -10.18 9.31 -2.14
N ASP A 90 -9.36 9.09 -3.16
CA ASP A 90 -9.32 9.95 -4.35
C ASP A 90 -10.61 9.86 -5.16
N PHE A 91 -11.26 8.70 -5.22
CA PHE A 91 -12.58 8.54 -5.83
C PHE A 91 -13.66 9.33 -5.08
N GLY A 92 -13.58 9.39 -3.75
CA GLY A 92 -14.45 10.27 -2.95
C GLY A 92 -14.24 11.74 -3.28
N LYS A 93 -12.98 12.19 -3.46
CA LYS A 93 -12.65 13.56 -3.90
C LYS A 93 -13.18 13.83 -5.31
N LEU A 94 -13.02 12.88 -6.22
CA LEU A 94 -13.54 12.96 -7.59
C LEU A 94 -15.07 13.13 -7.57
N GLY A 95 -15.79 12.31 -6.80
CA GLY A 95 -17.24 12.45 -6.64
C GLY A 95 -17.63 13.85 -6.17
N GLY A 96 -16.92 14.39 -5.16
CA GLY A 96 -17.10 15.77 -4.71
C GLY A 96 -16.91 16.80 -5.82
N TYR A 97 -15.85 16.67 -6.62
CA TYR A 97 -15.62 17.54 -7.79
C TYR A 97 -16.76 17.44 -8.81
N LEU A 98 -17.17 16.23 -9.17
CA LEU A 98 -18.19 15.99 -10.20
C LEU A 98 -19.57 16.53 -9.81
N THR A 99 -19.94 16.53 -8.53
CA THR A 99 -21.19 17.16 -8.07
C THR A 99 -21.25 18.67 -8.28
N GLY A 100 -20.09 19.33 -8.42
CA GLY A 100 -20.01 20.76 -8.72
C GLY A 100 -20.10 21.10 -10.22
N VAL A 101 -20.12 20.10 -11.11
CA VAL A 101 -20.12 20.30 -12.56
C VAL A 101 -21.54 20.17 -13.14
N ASP A 102 -21.99 21.21 -13.84
CA ASP A 102 -23.27 21.18 -14.58
C ASP A 102 -23.13 20.39 -15.89
N LEU A 103 -23.57 19.13 -15.86
CA LEU A 103 -23.60 18.25 -17.03
C LEU A 103 -25.01 18.13 -17.62
N PRO A 104 -25.16 18.17 -18.96
CA PRO A 104 -26.43 17.84 -19.60
C PRO A 104 -26.87 16.38 -19.31
N PRO A 105 -28.16 16.05 -19.48
CA PRO A 105 -28.70 14.75 -19.08
C PRO A 105 -28.00 13.53 -19.69
N GLY A 106 -27.59 13.60 -20.96
CA GLY A 106 -26.90 12.52 -21.66
C GLY A 106 -25.54 12.17 -21.05
N PRO A 107 -24.58 13.11 -21.04
CA PRO A 107 -23.29 12.89 -20.37
C PRO A 107 -23.41 12.59 -18.87
N ALA A 108 -24.37 13.21 -18.18
CA ALA A 108 -24.62 12.95 -16.76
C ALA A 108 -25.01 11.48 -16.50
N ALA A 109 -25.90 10.91 -17.32
CA ALA A 109 -26.29 9.51 -17.20
C ALA A 109 -25.09 8.57 -17.43
N ARG A 110 -24.27 8.83 -18.45
CA ARG A 110 -23.05 8.04 -18.73
C ARG A 110 -22.02 8.14 -17.61
N LEU A 111 -21.87 9.32 -17.03
CA LEU A 111 -20.96 9.53 -15.91
C LEU A 111 -21.44 8.74 -14.69
N THR A 112 -22.74 8.76 -14.38
CA THR A 112 -23.32 7.97 -13.29
C THR A 112 -23.07 6.48 -13.49
N GLU A 113 -23.34 5.93 -14.68
CA GLU A 113 -23.06 4.52 -15.01
C GLU A 113 -21.58 4.15 -14.76
N LEU A 114 -20.65 5.01 -15.17
CA LEU A 114 -19.23 4.81 -14.93
C LEU A 114 -18.89 4.89 -13.44
N THR A 115 -19.36 5.90 -12.72
CA THR A 115 -19.06 6.07 -11.30
C THR A 115 -19.66 4.96 -10.45
N ASP A 116 -20.83 4.44 -10.80
CA ASP A 116 -21.45 3.30 -10.11
C ASP A 116 -20.60 2.03 -10.30
N LEU A 117 -20.08 1.81 -11.51
CA LEU A 117 -19.19 0.69 -11.78
C LEU A 117 -17.85 0.83 -11.03
N LEU A 118 -17.25 2.03 -11.04
CA LEU A 118 -16.03 2.31 -10.28
C LEU A 118 -16.25 2.13 -8.77
N ALA A 119 -17.39 2.58 -8.25
CA ALA A 119 -17.78 2.39 -6.86
C ALA A 119 -17.89 0.89 -6.52
N ALA A 120 -18.56 0.11 -7.38
CA ALA A 120 -18.69 -1.34 -7.18
C ALA A 120 -17.34 -2.07 -7.20
N LEU A 121 -16.37 -1.61 -8.00
CA LEU A 121 -15.00 -2.14 -8.03
C LEU A 121 -14.19 -1.77 -6.77
N LEU A 122 -14.45 -0.59 -6.19
CA LEU A 122 -13.77 -0.07 -5.00
C LEU A 122 -14.40 -0.52 -3.68
N GLU A 123 -15.63 -1.01 -3.71
CA GLU A 123 -16.37 -1.46 -2.55
C GLU A 123 -15.61 -2.59 -1.82
N PRO A 124 -15.42 -2.49 -0.49
CA PRO A 124 -14.78 -3.55 0.27
C PRO A 124 -15.46 -4.91 0.05
N GLY A 125 -14.68 -5.91 -0.33
CA GLY A 125 -15.20 -7.24 -0.65
C GLY A 125 -14.20 -8.09 -1.44
N TRP A 126 -14.70 -9.17 -2.04
CA TRP A 126 -13.86 -10.08 -2.81
C TRP A 126 -13.26 -9.41 -4.06
N VAL A 127 -13.99 -8.47 -4.69
CA VAL A 127 -13.52 -7.71 -5.86
C VAL A 127 -12.32 -6.85 -5.47
N ALA A 128 -12.44 -6.05 -4.41
CA ALA A 128 -11.34 -5.25 -3.89
C ALA A 128 -10.13 -6.11 -3.46
N ALA A 129 -10.37 -7.28 -2.85
CA ALA A 129 -9.31 -8.21 -2.48
C ALA A 129 -8.60 -8.84 -3.70
N ALA A 130 -9.36 -9.14 -4.76
CA ALA A 130 -8.80 -9.62 -6.03
C ALA A 130 -8.01 -8.51 -6.73
N LEU A 131 -8.54 -7.29 -6.75
CA LEU A 131 -7.91 -6.11 -7.32
C LEU A 131 -6.62 -5.73 -6.60
N ALA A 132 -6.57 -5.82 -5.26
CA ALA A 132 -5.35 -5.61 -4.50
C ALA A 132 -4.22 -6.60 -4.87
N ARG A 133 -4.53 -7.72 -5.53
CA ARG A 133 -3.52 -8.66 -6.03
C ARG A 133 -3.15 -8.43 -7.50
N ASP A 134 -3.75 -7.42 -8.13
CA ASP A 134 -3.57 -7.06 -9.53
C ASP A 134 -3.05 -5.60 -9.64
N PRO A 135 -1.71 -5.41 -9.70
CA PRO A 135 -1.12 -4.08 -9.81
C PRO A 135 -1.55 -3.31 -11.06
N GLU A 136 -1.79 -4.01 -12.18
CA GLU A 136 -2.26 -3.38 -13.42
C GLU A 136 -3.68 -2.86 -13.24
N GLY A 137 -4.55 -3.66 -12.62
CA GLY A 137 -5.91 -3.24 -12.31
C GLY A 137 -5.98 -2.05 -11.34
N VAL A 138 -5.16 -2.03 -10.28
CA VAL A 138 -5.06 -0.87 -9.38
C VAL A 138 -4.56 0.36 -10.12
N HIS A 139 -3.58 0.20 -11.02
CA HIS A 139 -3.05 1.30 -11.82
C HIS A 139 -4.10 1.87 -12.77
N ALA A 140 -4.83 1.01 -13.49
CA ALA A 140 -5.90 1.42 -14.39
C ALA A 140 -6.99 2.22 -13.65
N LEU A 141 -7.40 1.75 -12.47
CA LEU A 141 -8.40 2.43 -11.66
C LEU A 141 -7.89 3.78 -11.12
N SER A 142 -6.65 3.80 -10.63
CA SER A 142 -5.96 5.03 -10.20
C SER A 142 -5.89 6.06 -11.32
N ARG A 143 -5.55 5.64 -12.54
CA ARG A 143 -5.48 6.50 -13.73
C ARG A 143 -6.86 7.06 -14.11
N ALA A 144 -7.88 6.20 -14.16
CA ALA A 144 -9.24 6.63 -14.48
C ALA A 144 -9.75 7.69 -13.49
N VAL A 145 -9.53 7.47 -12.18
CA VAL A 145 -9.98 8.36 -11.12
C VAL A 145 -9.19 9.67 -11.07
N ARG A 146 -7.86 9.63 -11.22
CA ARG A 146 -7.01 10.80 -11.03
C ARG A 146 -6.81 11.63 -12.29
N GLN A 147 -7.01 11.03 -13.47
CA GLN A 147 -6.67 11.67 -14.74
C GLN A 147 -7.81 11.57 -15.74
N ASP A 148 -8.18 10.38 -16.19
CA ASP A 148 -8.97 10.25 -17.42
C ASP A 148 -10.40 10.82 -17.27
N VAL A 149 -11.07 10.59 -16.13
CA VAL A 149 -12.39 11.17 -15.85
C VAL A 149 -12.31 12.69 -15.63
N PRO A 150 -11.44 13.22 -14.74
CA PRO A 150 -11.25 14.67 -14.61
C PRO A 150 -10.94 15.37 -15.93
N GLU A 151 -10.06 14.79 -16.76
CA GLU A 151 -9.62 15.37 -18.02
C GLU A 151 -10.76 15.41 -19.04
N ALA A 152 -11.54 14.34 -19.18
CA ALA A 152 -12.72 14.31 -20.06
C ALA A 152 -13.74 15.39 -19.67
N VAL A 153 -14.02 15.53 -18.37
CA VAL A 153 -14.97 16.52 -17.86
C VAL A 153 -14.45 17.95 -18.02
N ASP A 154 -13.17 18.21 -17.70
CA ASP A 154 -12.57 19.55 -17.89
C ASP A 154 -12.55 19.94 -19.37
N ALA A 155 -12.17 19.01 -20.26
CA ALA A 155 -12.18 19.23 -21.70
C ALA A 155 -13.59 19.57 -22.19
N PHE A 156 -14.62 18.87 -21.70
CA PHE A 156 -16.02 19.18 -22.00
C PHE A 156 -16.42 20.58 -21.52
N VAL A 157 -16.19 20.92 -20.24
CA VAL A 157 -16.57 22.22 -19.67
C VAL A 157 -15.90 23.36 -20.44
N ARG A 158 -14.61 23.22 -20.72
CA ARG A 158 -13.82 24.19 -21.50
C ARG A 158 -14.38 24.34 -22.91
N THR A 159 -14.65 23.23 -23.59
CA THR A 159 -15.14 23.24 -24.97
C THR A 159 -16.54 23.84 -25.04
N ARG A 160 -17.46 23.44 -24.14
CA ARG A 160 -18.83 23.98 -24.05
C ARG A 160 -18.86 25.49 -23.87
N TRP A 161 -17.95 26.04 -23.06
CA TRP A 161 -17.78 27.49 -22.94
C TRP A 161 -17.43 28.12 -24.29
N TRP A 162 -16.44 27.56 -25.00
CA TRP A 162 -16.02 28.08 -26.31
C TRP A 162 -17.09 27.93 -27.39
N THR A 163 -17.85 26.83 -27.39
CA THR A 163 -18.92 26.60 -28.38
C THR A 163 -20.05 27.64 -28.28
N ARG A 164 -20.24 28.26 -27.11
CA ARG A 164 -21.18 29.39 -26.94
C ARG A 164 -20.71 30.65 -27.68
N LEU A 165 -19.41 30.80 -27.90
CA LEU A 165 -18.80 31.95 -28.59
C LEU A 165 -18.61 31.66 -30.09
N THR A 166 -18.14 30.45 -30.42
CA THR A 166 -17.93 29.99 -31.79
C THR A 166 -18.42 28.55 -31.91
N PRO A 167 -19.61 28.31 -32.49
CA PRO A 167 -20.13 26.96 -32.67
C PRO A 167 -19.21 26.10 -33.55
N GLY A 168 -18.87 24.91 -33.06
CA GLY A 168 -18.11 23.91 -33.81
C GLY A 168 -19.02 23.01 -34.66
N THR A 169 -18.42 22.03 -35.34
CA THR A 169 -19.14 21.07 -36.21
C THR A 169 -19.77 19.91 -35.44
N GLU A 170 -19.18 19.49 -34.31
CA GLU A 170 -19.68 18.38 -33.48
C GLU A 170 -19.99 18.88 -32.06
N PRO A 171 -21.14 18.48 -31.46
CA PRO A 171 -21.49 18.90 -30.11
C PRO A 171 -20.52 18.32 -29.07
N PRO A 172 -20.04 19.11 -28.09
CA PRO A 172 -19.13 18.64 -27.06
C PRO A 172 -19.73 17.52 -26.19
N GLU A 173 -21.05 17.46 -26.07
CA GLU A 173 -21.78 16.41 -25.36
C GLU A 173 -21.53 15.02 -25.97
N VAL A 174 -21.51 14.92 -27.30
CA VAL A 174 -21.30 13.65 -28.03
C VAL A 174 -19.90 13.11 -27.79
N HIS A 175 -18.89 13.99 -27.73
CA HIS A 175 -17.53 13.59 -27.42
C HIS A 175 -17.40 13.08 -25.97
N LEU A 176 -17.99 13.79 -25.01
CA LEU A 176 -17.95 13.37 -23.61
C LEU A 176 -18.67 12.03 -23.41
N GLU A 177 -19.85 11.83 -24.00
CA GLU A 177 -20.57 10.55 -23.94
C GLU A 177 -19.73 9.40 -24.49
N ARG A 178 -19.01 9.62 -25.60
CA ARG A 178 -18.12 8.61 -26.18
C ARG A 178 -16.94 8.31 -25.26
N GLN A 179 -16.29 9.33 -24.71
CA GLN A 179 -15.18 9.16 -23.77
C GLN A 179 -15.60 8.39 -22.52
N LEU A 180 -16.73 8.75 -21.91
CA LEU A 180 -17.27 8.05 -20.74
C LEU A 180 -17.64 6.60 -21.05
N SER A 181 -18.19 6.34 -22.24
CA SER A 181 -18.50 4.98 -22.68
C SER A 181 -17.24 4.12 -22.82
N LEU A 182 -16.16 4.66 -23.40
CA LEU A 182 -14.88 3.96 -23.53
C LEU A 182 -14.25 3.64 -22.16
N LEU A 183 -14.30 4.59 -21.23
CA LEU A 183 -13.82 4.39 -19.86
C LEU A 183 -14.64 3.32 -19.12
N ARG A 184 -15.96 3.29 -19.34
CA ARG A 184 -16.83 2.26 -18.78
C ARG A 184 -16.51 0.89 -19.35
N GLU A 185 -16.35 0.77 -20.67
CA GLU A 185 -15.98 -0.48 -21.33
C GLU A 185 -14.62 -1.02 -20.85
N GLU A 186 -13.67 -0.14 -20.53
CA GLU A 186 -12.41 -0.52 -19.90
C GLU A 186 -12.61 -1.07 -18.48
N ALA A 187 -13.41 -0.38 -17.66
CA ALA A 187 -13.75 -0.85 -16.31
C ALA A 187 -14.55 -2.18 -16.31
N GLU A 188 -15.43 -2.39 -17.30
CA GLU A 188 -16.17 -3.64 -17.48
C GLU A 188 -15.24 -4.81 -17.87
N ARG A 189 -14.24 -4.54 -18.71
CA ARG A 189 -13.20 -5.51 -19.07
C ARG A 189 -12.36 -5.90 -17.86
N LEU A 190 -11.97 -4.93 -17.04
CA LEU A 190 -11.28 -5.18 -15.77
C LEU A 190 -12.13 -6.04 -14.82
N ALA A 191 -13.40 -5.71 -14.63
CA ALA A 191 -14.31 -6.50 -13.80
C ALA A 191 -14.43 -7.96 -14.29
N SER A 192 -14.44 -8.16 -15.61
CA SER A 192 -14.52 -9.48 -16.22
C SER A 192 -13.22 -10.27 -16.05
N ALA A 193 -12.06 -9.63 -16.23
CA ALA A 193 -10.76 -10.25 -15.99
C ALA A 193 -10.59 -10.69 -14.53
N LEU A 194 -11.07 -9.91 -13.56
CA LEU A 194 -11.06 -10.29 -12.14
C LEU A 194 -11.93 -11.54 -11.88
N ARG A 195 -13.12 -11.61 -12.48
CA ARG A 195 -14.00 -12.78 -12.39
C ARG A 195 -13.36 -14.03 -12.97
N GLU A 196 -12.75 -13.93 -14.15
CA GLU A 196 -12.07 -15.04 -14.80
C GLU A 196 -10.83 -15.51 -14.02
N ALA A 197 -10.08 -14.58 -13.43
CA ALA A 197 -8.95 -14.93 -12.57
C ALA A 197 -9.40 -15.68 -11.31
N GLU A 198 -10.53 -15.28 -10.72
CA GLU A 198 -11.09 -15.97 -9.56
C GLU A 198 -11.63 -17.36 -9.92
N ALA A 199 -12.35 -17.51 -11.03
CA ALA A 199 -12.80 -18.81 -11.52
C ALA A 199 -11.63 -19.78 -11.71
N ARG A 200 -10.54 -19.33 -12.35
CA ARG A 200 -9.32 -20.13 -12.52
C ARG A 200 -8.67 -20.54 -11.19
N ARG A 201 -8.69 -19.66 -10.18
CA ARG A 201 -8.18 -20.00 -8.83
C ARG A 201 -9.03 -21.09 -8.18
N GLN A 202 -10.35 -21.00 -8.28
CA GLN A 202 -11.25 -22.01 -7.74
C GLN A 202 -11.04 -23.37 -8.41
N GLU A 203 -10.98 -23.41 -9.74
CA GLU A 203 -10.70 -24.64 -10.49
C GLU A 203 -9.35 -25.27 -10.11
N THR A 204 -8.31 -24.43 -9.99
CA THR A 204 -6.97 -24.89 -9.59
C THR A 204 -6.98 -25.47 -8.18
N HIS A 205 -7.69 -24.83 -7.25
CA HIS A 205 -7.81 -25.33 -5.88
C HIS A 205 -8.56 -26.66 -5.82
N THR A 206 -9.67 -26.79 -6.56
CA THR A 206 -10.42 -28.04 -6.67
C THR A 206 -9.53 -29.16 -7.21
N ARG A 207 -8.81 -28.91 -8.32
CA ARG A 207 -7.89 -29.90 -8.90
C ARG A 207 -6.79 -30.32 -7.92
N TYR A 208 -6.20 -29.36 -7.21
CA TYR A 208 -5.20 -29.65 -6.17
C TYR A 208 -5.76 -30.55 -5.05
N LEU A 209 -7.00 -30.30 -4.63
CA LEU A 209 -7.65 -31.13 -3.61
C LEU A 209 -7.93 -32.55 -4.11
N GLU A 210 -8.35 -32.71 -5.36
CA GLU A 210 -8.57 -34.00 -6.01
C GLU A 210 -7.27 -34.80 -6.12
N ASP A 211 -6.18 -34.18 -6.59
CA ASP A 211 -4.87 -34.81 -6.74
C ASP A 211 -4.29 -35.29 -5.39
N ARG A 212 -4.54 -34.55 -4.30
CA ARG A 212 -4.09 -34.92 -2.94
C ARG A 212 -4.82 -36.14 -2.37
N GLN A 213 -5.98 -36.51 -2.91
CA GLN A 213 -6.76 -37.67 -2.45
C GLN A 213 -6.39 -38.97 -3.18
N GLN A 214 -5.51 -38.92 -4.18
CA GLN A 214 -4.96 -40.08 -4.89
C GLN A 214 -3.61 -40.48 -4.29
#